data_AF-H0A050-F1
#
_entry.id   AF-H0A050-F1
#
_cell.length_a   1.000
_cell.length_b   1.000
_cell.length_c   1.000
_cell.angle_alpha   90.00
_cell.angle_beta   90.00
_cell.angle_gamma   90.00
#
_symmetry.space_group_name_H-M   'P 1'
#
loop_
_entity.id
_entity.type
_entity.pdbx_description
1 polymer ?
#
loop_
_entity_poly.entity_id
_entity_poly.type
_entity_poly.pdbx_seq_one_letter_code
_entity_poly.pdbx_strand_id
1 'polypeptide(L)' 'MSPKEFREALARLGMSQLQAAKVLETDPRTVRRWALGESTIPGPVRVALRCMERLQALGAEYRSAN' A
#
# COMPACT_ATOMS: atom_id res chain seq x y z
N MET A 1 -0.38 11.15 2.02
CA MET A 1 -0.62 9.82 2.61
C MET A 1 -0.35 9.92 4.10
N SER A 2 -1.42 10.02 4.87
CA SER A 2 -1.45 9.90 6.33
C SER A 2 -1.38 8.43 6.75
N PRO A 3 -1.13 8.13 8.03
CA PRO A 3 -1.19 6.76 8.55
C PRO A 3 -2.55 6.09 8.31
N LYS A 4 -3.64 6.86 8.38
CA LYS A 4 -4.99 6.38 8.05
C LYS A 4 -5.09 5.99 6.58
N GLU A 5 -4.72 6.89 5.67
CA GLU A 5 -4.73 6.64 4.23
C GLU A 5 -3.84 5.44 3.85
N PHE A 6 -2.71 5.25 4.55
CA PHE A 6 -1.83 4.10 4.37
C PHE A 6 -2.51 2.78 4.75
N ARG A 7 -3.14 2.70 5.93
CA ARG A 7 -3.86 1.48 6.36
C ARG A 7 -5.02 1.17 5.42
N GLU A 8 -5.74 2.19 4.95
CA GLU A 8 -6.82 2.02 3.98
C GLU A 8 -6.31 1.54 2.62
N ALA A 9 -5.16 2.04 2.15
CA ALA A 9 -4.54 1.55 0.93
C ALA A 9 -4.17 0.07 1.04
N LEU A 10 -3.58 -0.35 2.16
CA LEU A 10 -3.29 -1.77 2.41
C LEU A 10 -4.57 -2.62 2.43
N ALA A 11 -5.64 -2.13 3.05
CA ALA A 11 -6.93 -2.83 3.06
C ALA A 11 -7.52 -2.98 1.65
N ARG A 12 -7.50 -1.93 0.81
CA ARG A 12 -7.97 -1.98 -0.58
C ARG A 12 -7.15 -2.92 -1.45
N LEU A 13 -5.85 -3.01 -1.20
CA LEU A 13 -4.92 -3.91 -1.88
C LEU A 13 -4.96 -5.35 -1.34
N GLY A 14 -5.77 -5.63 -0.30
CA GLY A 14 -5.82 -6.95 0.33
C GLY A 14 -4.53 -7.36 1.04
N MET A 15 -3.71 -6.40 1.47
CA MET A 15 -2.40 -6.64 2.07
C MET A 15 -2.42 -6.44 3.58
N SER A 16 -1.81 -7.38 4.31
CA SER A 16 -1.36 -7.15 5.69
C SER A 16 -0.11 -6.25 5.72
N GLN A 17 0.20 -5.67 6.89
CA GLN A 17 1.44 -4.91 7.07
C GLN A 17 2.70 -5.77 6.79
N LEU A 18 2.66 -7.06 7.10
CA LEU A 18 3.77 -7.98 6.83
C LEU A 18 3.95 -8.25 5.33
N GLN A 19 2.84 -8.41 4.59
CA GLN A 19 2.91 -8.53 3.12
C GLN A 19 3.41 -7.23 2.49
N ALA A 20 2.92 -6.08 2.98
CA ALA A 20 3.40 -4.77 2.53
C ALA A 20 4.91 -4.60 2.75
N ALA A 21 5.44 -5.07 3.89
CA ALA A 21 6.87 -5.05 4.18
C ALA A 21 7.68 -5.84 3.13
N LYS A 22 7.19 -7.02 2.76
CA LYS A 22 7.82 -7.86 1.73
C LYS A 22 7.77 -7.20 0.34
N VAL A 23 6.61 -6.69 -0.07
CA VAL A 23 6.41 -6.07 -1.40
C VAL A 23 7.20 -4.76 -1.54
N LEU A 24 7.28 -3.98 -0.48
CA LEU A 24 8.00 -2.71 -0.45
C LEU A 24 9.48 -2.86 -0.07
N GLU A 25 9.96 -4.09 0.09
CA GLU A 25 11.35 -4.43 0.45
C GLU A 25 11.86 -3.62 1.66
N THR A 26 11.04 -3.56 2.71
CA THR A 26 11.32 -2.77 3.91
C THR A 26 11.07 -3.58 5.18
N ASP A 27 11.67 -3.16 6.28
CA ASP A 27 11.52 -3.85 7.56
C ASP A 27 10.06 -3.77 8.09
N PRO A 28 9.47 -4.86 8.61
CA PRO A 28 8.11 -4.85 9.16
C PRO A 28 7.90 -3.82 10.29
N ARG A 29 8.93 -3.50 11.08
CA ARG A 29 8.86 -2.46 12.12
C ARG A 29 8.74 -1.07 11.48
N THR A 30 9.40 -0.84 10.35
CA THR A 30 9.27 0.41 9.58
C THR A 30 7.84 0.57 9.06
N VAL A 31 7.24 -0.50 8.50
CA VAL A 31 5.84 -0.49 8.08
C VAL A 31 4.90 -0.22 9.25
N ARG A 32 5.13 -0.85 10.40
CA ARG A 32 4.36 -0.61 11.62
C ARG A 32 4.44 0.85 12.05
N ARG A 33 5.62 1.46 12.03
CA ARG A 33 5.82 2.88 12.37
C ARG A 33 5.03 3.81 11.44
N TRP A 34 4.97 3.52 10.14
CA TRP A 34 4.11 4.26 9.20
C TRP A 34 2.63 4.10 9.53
N ALA A 35 2.20 2.88 9.83
CA ALA A 35 0.82 2.60 10.19
C ALA A 35 0.40 3.26 11.52
N LEU A 36 1.33 3.50 12.45
CA LEU A 36 1.09 4.18 13.72
C LEU A 36 1.27 5.71 13.64
N GLY A 37 1.88 6.22 12.57
CA GLY A 37 2.23 7.64 12.46
C GLY A 37 3.47 8.06 13.25
N GLU A 38 4.25 7.08 13.74
CA GLU A 38 5.53 7.31 14.42
C GLU A 38 6.65 7.73 13.46
N SER A 39 6.44 7.53 12.15
CA SER A 39 7.34 8.03 11.11
C SER A 39 6.56 8.40 9.85
N THR A 40 7.12 9.29 9.05
CA THR A 40 6.54 9.70 7.78
C THR A 40 6.68 8.58 6.75
N ILE A 41 5.64 8.39 5.93
CA ILE A 41 5.69 7.42 4.81
C ILE A 41 6.53 8.04 3.69
N PRO A 42 7.62 7.42 3.21
CA PRO A 42 8.48 7.98 2.18
C PRO A 42 7.76 8.22 0.85
N GLY A 43 8.22 9.22 0.09
CA GLY A 43 7.68 9.55 -1.24
C GLY A 43 7.54 8.35 -2.18
N PRO A 44 8.60 7.53 -2.38
CA PRO A 44 8.54 6.35 -3.23
C PRO A 44 7.47 5.33 -2.81
N VAL A 45 7.30 5.11 -1.50
CA VAL A 45 6.26 4.20 -0.97
C VAL A 45 4.86 4.71 -1.30
N ARG A 46 4.62 6.02 -1.18
CA ARG A 46 3.33 6.62 -1.54
C ARG A 46 3.02 6.44 -3.03
N VAL A 47 4.03 6.59 -3.89
CA VAL A 47 3.88 6.39 -5.34
C VAL A 47 3.60 4.92 -5.65
N ALA A 48 4.40 4.00 -5.09
CA ALA A 48 4.24 2.56 -5.31
C ALA A 48 2.83 2.08 -4.94
N LEU A 49 2.30 2.47 -3.78
CA LEU A 49 0.94 2.10 -3.37
C LEU A 49 -0.13 2.61 -4.33
N ARG A 50 -0.02 3.87 -4.78
CA ARG A 50 -0.96 4.43 -5.76
C ARG A 50 -0.90 3.71 -7.11
N CYS A 51 0.31 3.33 -7.56
CA CYS A 51 0.49 2.55 -8.78
C CYS A 51 -0.15 1.17 -8.66
N MET A 52 0.04 0.47 -7.53
CA MET A 52 -0.59 -0.82 -7.27
C MET A 52 -2.13 -0.72 -7.28
N GLU A 53 -2.69 0.30 -6.62
CA GLU A 53 -4.13 0.54 -6.62
C GLU A 53 -4.67 0.77 -8.04
N ARG A 54 -3.93 1.53 -8.86
CA ARG A 54 -4.33 1.77 -10.26
C ARG A 54 -4.25 0.49 -11.10
N LEU A 55 -3.22 -0.34 -10.91
CA LEU A 55 -3.09 -1.63 -11.61
C LEU A 55 -4.22 -2.60 -11.22
N GLN A 56 -4.60 -2.63 -9.94
CA GLN A 56 -5.74 -3.44 -9.48
C GLN A 56 -7.06 -2.97 -10.13
N ALA A 57 -7.28 -1.65 -10.22
CA ALA A 57 -8.45 -1.09 -10.88
C ALA A 57 -8.49 -1.43 -12.37
N LEU A 58 -7.38 -1.23 -13.10
CA LEU A 58 -7.26 -1.59 -14.51
C LEU A 58 -7.51 -3.09 -14.75
N GLY A 59 -6.96 -3.95 -13.89
CA GLY A 59 -7.20 -5.38 -13.97
C GLY A 59 -8.66 -5.78 -13.72
N ALA A 60 -9.37 -5.06 -12.83
CA ALA A 60 -10.79 -5.26 -12.61
C ALA A 60 -11.61 -4.81 -13.83
N GLU A 61 -11.32 -3.62 -14.38
CA GLU A 61 -11.94 -3.11 -15.61
C GLU A 61 -11.78 -4.11 -16.78
N TYR A 62 -10.57 -4.64 -16.98
CA TYR A 62 -10.30 -5.62 -18.05
C TYR A 62 -11.08 -6.93 -17.88
N ARG A 63 -11.23 -7.43 -16.64
CA ARG A 63 -12.01 -8.64 -16.34
C ARG A 63 -13.52 -8.46 -16.44
N SER A 64 -14.01 -7.23 -16.32
CA SER A 64 -15.45 -6.95 -16.50
C SER A 64 -15.83 -6.76 -17.96
N ALA A 65 -14.86 -6.47 -18.83
CA ALA A 65 -15.07 -6.22 -20.26
C ALA A 65 -14.93 -7.47 -21.16
N ASN A 66 -14.45 -8.60 -20.62
CA ASN A 66 -14.23 -9.87 -21.33
C ASN A 66 -14.77 -11.04 -20.50
#